data_AF-A0A353NR21-F1
#
_entry.id   AF-A0A353NR21-F1
#
_cell.length_a   1.000
_cell.length_b   1.000
_cell.length_c   1.000
_cell.angle_alpha   90.00
_cell.angle_beta   90.00
_cell.angle_gamma   90.00
#
_symmetry.space_group_name_H-M   'P 1'
#
loop_
_entity.id
_entity.type
_entity.pdbx_description
1 polymer ?
#
loop_
_entity_poly.entity_id
_entity_poly.type
_entity_poly.pdbx_seq_one_letter_code
_entity_poly.pdbx_strand_id
1 'polypeptide(L)'
;MLQQRKMTLLLCLLVAFFIPLALGVQAKEAFTTDNLIRFHVVANSDQEQDQHVKYIVRDRLIEVLKPQLNEAETSQEARKIIADNSTQLAAVAKETVAAA
;
A
#
# COMPACT_ATOMS: atom_id res chain seq x y z
N MET A 1 -8.34 38.70 -36.26
CA MET A 1 -8.77 37.30 -36.07
C MET A 1 -7.80 36.48 -35.19
N LEU A 2 -6.48 36.52 -35.42
CA LEU A 2 -5.53 35.70 -34.65
C LEU A 2 -5.41 36.08 -33.17
N GLN A 3 -5.47 37.37 -32.83
CA GLN A 3 -5.44 37.85 -31.43
C GLN A 3 -6.69 37.45 -30.63
N GLN A 4 -7.86 37.47 -31.26
CA GLN A 4 -9.13 37.06 -30.64
C GLN A 4 -9.12 35.56 -30.32
N ARG A 5 -8.58 34.72 -31.22
CA ARG A 5 -8.42 33.26 -30.98
C ARG A 5 -7.45 32.97 -29.83
N LYS A 6 -6.35 33.73 -29.72
CA LYS A 6 -5.41 33.62 -28.60
C LYS A 6 -6.07 34.00 -27.27
N MET A 7 -6.89 35.06 -27.27
CA MET A 7 -7.63 35.51 -26.09
C MET A 7 -8.65 34.46 -25.62
N THR A 8 -9.40 33.85 -26.55
CA THR A 8 -10.36 32.77 -26.24
C THR A 8 -9.65 31.55 -25.67
N LEU A 9 -8.50 31.14 -26.24
CA LEU A 9 -7.72 30.02 -25.71
C LEU A 9 -7.20 30.27 -24.29
N LEU A 10 -6.74 31.50 -24.01
CA LEU A 10 -6.27 31.91 -22.69
C LEU A 10 -7.38 31.88 -21.65
N LEU A 11 -8.58 32.35 -22.02
CA LEU A 11 -9.77 32.29 -21.16
C LEU A 11 -10.18 30.83 -20.87
N CYS A 12 -10.21 29.97 -21.89
CA CYS A 12 -10.53 28.55 -21.69
C CYS A 12 -9.52 27.85 -20.78
N LEU A 13 -8.22 28.17 -20.90
CA LEU A 13 -7.17 27.61 -20.06
C LEU A 13 -7.30 28.10 -18.61
N LEU A 14 -7.62 29.37 -18.42
CA LEU A 14 -7.86 29.95 -17.10
C LEU A 14 -9.08 29.31 -16.43
N VAL A 15 -10.20 29.15 -17.15
CA VAL A 15 -11.38 28.45 -16.61
C VAL A 15 -11.02 27.00 -16.26
N ALA A 16 -10.34 26.27 -17.14
CA ALA A 16 -9.93 24.88 -16.88
C ALA A 16 -9.04 24.75 -15.63
N PHE A 17 -8.21 25.75 -15.32
CA PHE A 17 -7.38 25.76 -14.13
C PHE A 17 -8.19 25.92 -12.83
N PHE A 18 -9.31 26.65 -12.86
CA PHE A 18 -10.16 26.87 -11.68
C PHE A 18 -11.27 25.82 -11.49
N ILE A 19 -11.55 24.98 -12.49
CA ILE A 19 -12.55 23.89 -12.36
C ILE A 19 -12.24 22.93 -11.20
N PRO A 20 -11.00 22.42 -10.99
CA PRO A 20 -10.71 21.51 -9.89
C PRO A 20 -10.97 22.12 -8.51
N LEU A 21 -10.71 23.43 -8.37
CA LEU A 21 -10.94 24.19 -7.15
C LEU A 21 -12.44 24.33 -6.86
N ALA A 22 -13.26 24.64 -7.88
CA ALA A 22 -14.71 24.75 -7.74
C ALA A 22 -15.40 23.40 -7.44
N LEU A 23 -14.85 22.30 -7.96
CA LEU A 23 -15.36 20.95 -7.72
C LEU A 23 -14.89 20.34 -6.40
N GLY A 24 -14.05 21.05 -5.62
CA GLY A 24 -13.56 20.56 -4.33
C GLY A 24 -12.81 19.24 -4.47
N VAL A 25 -12.07 19.04 -5.56
CA VAL A 25 -11.26 17.83 -5.78
C VAL A 25 -10.17 17.82 -4.71
N GLN A 26 -10.39 17.03 -3.66
CA GLN A 26 -9.39 16.80 -2.63
C GLN A 26 -8.39 15.77 -3.14
N ALA A 27 -7.10 16.05 -2.93
CA ALA A 27 -6.08 15.01 -3.08
C ALA A 27 -6.36 13.94 -2.02
N LYS A 28 -6.87 12.78 -2.43
CA LYS A 28 -6.99 11.63 -1.52
C LYS A 28 -5.58 11.18 -1.18
N GLU A 29 -5.18 11.32 0.08
CA GLU A 29 -3.92 10.76 0.54
C GLU A 29 -3.91 9.25 0.25
N ALA A 30 -2.91 8.80 -0.50
CA ALA A 30 -2.81 7.40 -0.91
C ALA A 30 -2.70 6.46 0.31
N PHE A 31 -2.05 6.92 1.38
CA PHE A 31 -1.83 6.17 2.61
C PHE A 31 -2.03 7.05 3.83
N THR A 32 -2.92 6.64 4.71
CA THR A 32 -3.15 7.23 6.04
C THR A 32 -2.83 6.18 7.11
N THR A 33 -2.60 6.60 8.36
CA THR A 33 -2.34 5.65 9.46
C THR A 33 -3.47 4.63 9.63
N ASP A 34 -4.70 5.01 9.29
CA ASP A 34 -5.90 4.20 9.49
C ASP A 34 -6.17 3.20 8.36
N ASN A 35 -5.55 3.40 7.19
CA ASN A 35 -5.72 2.54 6.01
C ASN A 35 -4.53 1.60 5.75
N LEU A 36 -3.53 1.58 6.64
CA LEU A 36 -2.31 0.81 6.46
C LEU A 36 -2.06 -0.16 7.62
N ILE A 37 -1.76 -1.42 7.29
CA ILE A 37 -1.31 -2.42 8.25
C ILE A 37 0.20 -2.61 8.10
N ARG A 38 0.93 -2.46 9.19
CA ARG A 38 2.38 -2.74 9.25
C ARG A 38 2.60 -4.13 9.80
N PHE A 39 3.18 -5.00 8.98
CA PHE A 39 3.58 -6.34 9.39
C PHE A 39 5.07 -6.32 9.77
N HIS A 40 5.37 -6.58 11.05
CA HIS A 40 6.72 -6.54 11.57
C HIS A 40 7.29 -7.95 11.70
N VAL A 41 8.40 -8.22 11.00
CA VAL A 41 9.23 -9.41 11.20
C VAL A 41 10.48 -8.97 11.95
N VAL A 42 10.80 -9.66 13.04
CA VAL A 42 11.94 -9.36 13.92
C VAL A 42 13.00 -10.44 13.72
N ALA A 43 14.24 -10.01 13.47
CA ALA A 43 15.38 -10.92 13.38
C ALA A 43 15.82 -11.39 14.77
N ASN A 44 16.48 -12.55 14.84
CA ASN A 44 17.06 -13.05 16.09
C ASN A 44 18.25 -12.18 16.57
N SER A 45 19.00 -11.57 15.65
CA SER A 45 20.08 -10.63 15.96
C SER A 45 20.30 -9.60 14.84
N ASP A 46 21.20 -8.65 15.08
CA ASP A 46 21.64 -7.66 14.09
C ASP A 46 22.66 -8.19 13.08
N GLN A 47 23.07 -9.45 13.20
CA GLN A 47 23.99 -10.06 12.26
C GLN A 47 23.39 -10.16 10.86
N GLU A 48 24.22 -9.99 9.82
CA GLU A 48 23.75 -9.98 8.43
C GLU A 48 22.97 -11.24 8.05
N GLN A 49 23.38 -12.40 8.56
CA GLN A 49 22.70 -13.68 8.33
C GLN A 49 21.27 -13.67 8.87
N ASP A 50 21.06 -13.25 10.13
CA ASP A 50 19.73 -13.19 10.75
C ASP A 50 18.85 -12.11 10.09
N GLN A 51 19.46 -11.00 9.66
CA GLN A 51 18.76 -9.96 8.94
C GLN A 51 18.33 -10.41 7.53
N HIS A 52 19.14 -11.24 6.87
CA HIS A 52 18.79 -11.84 5.58
C HIS A 52 17.60 -12.79 5.72
N VAL A 53 17.61 -13.68 6.72
CA VAL A 53 16.48 -14.57 7.02
C VAL A 53 15.20 -13.77 7.30
N LYS A 54 15.28 -12.66 8.06
CA LYS A 54 14.15 -11.74 8.29
C LYS A 54 13.55 -11.24 6.97
N TYR A 55 14.37 -10.86 5.99
CA TYR A 55 13.88 -10.36 4.71
C TYR A 55 13.18 -11.45 3.90
N ILE A 56 13.76 -12.65 3.83
CA ILE A 56 13.13 -13.79 3.13
C ILE A 56 11.78 -14.14 3.77
N VAL A 57 11.73 -14.27 5.10
CA VAL A 57 10.50 -14.56 5.84
C VAL A 57 9.45 -13.48 5.59
N ARG A 58 9.83 -12.21 5.68
CA ARG A 58 8.92 -11.08 5.40
C ARG A 58 8.33 -11.19 4.00
N ASP A 59 9.18 -11.36 2.99
CA ASP A 59 8.76 -11.36 1.59
C ASP A 59 7.81 -12.54 1.31
N ARG A 60 8.14 -13.72 1.86
CA ARG A 60 7.29 -14.91 1.74
C ARG A 60 5.92 -14.75 2.40
N LEU A 61 5.86 -14.14 3.59
CA LEU A 61 4.60 -13.87 4.27
C LEU A 61 3.73 -12.87 3.51
N ILE A 62 4.34 -11.84 2.91
CA ILE A 62 3.64 -10.87 2.07
C ILE A 62 3.05 -11.55 0.83
N GLU A 63 3.77 -12.47 0.19
CA GLU A 63 3.27 -13.23 -0.97
C GLU A 63 2.03 -14.06 -0.62
N VAL A 64 2.04 -14.71 0.54
CA VAL A 64 0.90 -15.53 1.00
C VAL A 64 -0.29 -14.67 1.39
N LEU A 65 -0.06 -13.52 2.02
CA LEU A 65 -1.12 -12.61 2.47
C LEU A 65 -1.76 -11.82 1.33
N LYS A 66 -1.00 -11.44 0.29
CA LYS A 66 -1.51 -10.66 -0.85
C LYS A 66 -2.85 -11.15 -1.42
N PRO A 67 -2.98 -12.43 -1.84
CA PRO A 67 -4.24 -12.91 -2.40
C PRO A 67 -5.38 -12.92 -1.37
N GLN A 68 -5.07 -13.17 -0.09
CA GLN A 68 -6.06 -13.21 0.99
C GLN A 68 -6.60 -11.80 1.32
N LEU A 69 -5.77 -10.78 1.14
CA LEU A 69 -6.11 -9.38 1.42
C LEU A 69 -6.82 -8.67 0.25
N ASN A 70 -6.87 -9.29 -0.94
CA ASN A 70 -7.57 -8.69 -2.09
C ASN A 70 -9.07 -8.50 -1.85
N GLU A 71 -9.66 -9.28 -0.94
CA GLU A 71 -11.08 -9.22 -0.59
C GLU A 71 -11.37 -8.26 0.57
N ALA A 72 -10.34 -7.65 1.19
CA ALA A 72 -10.52 -6.74 2.30
C ALA A 72 -10.84 -5.33 1.81
N GLU A 73 -12.01 -4.80 2.17
CA GLU A 73 -12.41 -3.43 1.85
C GLU A 73 -12.00 -2.45 2.96
N THR A 74 -11.84 -2.96 4.19
CA THR A 74 -11.47 -2.15 5.36
C THR A 74 -10.21 -2.67 6.07
N SER A 75 -9.53 -1.77 6.81
CA SER A 75 -8.38 -2.16 7.63
C SER A 75 -8.77 -3.13 8.76
N GLN A 76 -10.01 -3.10 9.22
CA GLN A 76 -10.54 -4.04 10.21
C GLN A 76 -10.72 -5.45 9.62
N GLU A 77 -11.26 -5.56 8.41
CA GLU A 77 -11.37 -6.84 7.68
C GLU A 77 -10.00 -7.43 7.38
N ALA A 78 -9.07 -6.61 6.90
CA ALA A 78 -7.70 -7.03 6.64
C ALA A 78 -7.02 -7.56 7.93
N ARG A 79 -7.24 -6.91 9.09
CA ARG A 79 -6.76 -7.41 10.39
C ARG A 79 -7.37 -8.76 10.75
N LYS A 80 -8.67 -8.94 10.51
CA LYS A 80 -9.36 -10.21 10.78
C LYS A 80 -8.82 -11.33 9.90
N ILE A 81 -8.67 -11.09 8.60
CA ILE A 81 -8.07 -12.05 7.66
C ILE A 81 -6.66 -12.45 8.11
N ILE A 82 -5.81 -11.50 8.51
CA ILE A 82 -4.46 -11.80 9.01
C ILE A 82 -4.52 -12.65 10.29
N ALA A 83 -5.43 -12.33 11.21
CA ALA A 83 -5.59 -13.08 12.46
C ALA A 83 -6.08 -14.52 12.22
N ASP A 84 -7.05 -14.69 11.33
CA ASP A 84 -7.62 -16.00 10.97
C ASP A 84 -6.56 -16.88 10.25
N ASN A 85 -5.65 -16.27 9.49
CA ASN A 85 -4.54 -16.97 8.82
C ASN A 85 -3.29 -17.16 9.69
N SER A 86 -3.30 -16.72 10.95
CA SER A 86 -2.13 -16.75 11.85
C SER A 86 -1.42 -18.11 11.93
N THR A 87 -2.19 -19.20 11.95
CA THR A 87 -1.64 -20.57 12.00
C THR A 87 -0.90 -20.93 10.71
N GLN A 88 -1.47 -20.60 9.55
CA GLN A 88 -0.82 -20.81 8.25
C GLN A 88 0.44 -19.95 8.13
N LEU A 89 0.37 -18.68 8.53
CA LEU A 89 1.53 -17.77 8.52
C LEU A 89 2.66 -18.29 9.40
N ALA A 90 2.36 -18.82 10.59
CA ALA A 90 3.35 -19.43 11.46
C ALA A 90 4.02 -20.66 10.82
N ALA A 91 3.24 -21.50 10.14
CA ALA A 91 3.76 -22.66 9.41
C ALA A 91 4.68 -22.23 8.25
N VAL A 92 4.24 -21.27 7.44
CA VAL A 92 5.03 -20.70 6.33
C VAL A 92 6.31 -20.06 6.84
N ALA A 93 6.24 -19.29 7.93
CA ALA A 93 7.43 -18.68 8.54
C ALA A 93 8.43 -19.74 8.99
N LYS A 94 7.96 -20.80 9.66
CA LYS A 94 8.81 -21.90 10.11
C LYS A 94 9.46 -22.66 8.94
N GLU A 95 8.71 -22.94 7.90
CA GLU A 95 9.23 -23.56 6.67
C GLU A 95 10.28 -22.67 6.01
N THR A 96 10.02 -21.38 5.92
CA THR A 96 10.93 -20.41 5.28
C THR A 96 12.24 -20.29 6.06
N VAL A 97 12.18 -20.25 7.39
CA VAL A 97 13.39 -20.25 8.25
C VAL A 97 14.18 -21.54 8.09
N ALA A 98 13.52 -22.69 7.91
CA ALA A 98 14.21 -23.97 7.72
C ALA A 98 14.86 -24.10 6.33
N ALA A 99 14.38 -23.35 5.34
CA ALA A 99 14.88 -23.38 3.96
C ALA A 99 15.91 -22.28 3.65
N ALA A 100 16.05 -21.27 4.52
CA ALA A 100 16.98 -20.15 4.38
C ALA A 100 18.36 -20.48 4.96
#